data_AF-A0A7S1XVL0-F1
#
_entry.id   AF-A0A7S1XVL0-F1
#
_cell.length_a   1.000
_cell.length_b   1.000
_cell.length_c   1.000
_cell.angle_alpha   90.00
_cell.angle_beta   90.00
_cell.angle_gamma   90.00
#
_symmetry.space_group_name_H-M   'P 1'
#
loop_
_entity.id
_entity.type
_entity.pdbx_description
1 polymer ?
#
loop_
_entity_poly.entity_id
_entity_poly.type
_entity_poly.pdbx_seq_one_letter_code
_entity_poly.pdbx_strand_id
1 'polypeptide(L)'
;CHCSGRRRGVAPYTIPPAHPYQPPPPPLPPPLPSTAGARRQSPLLARPRASMSSTYRTVAKGPEVDETLFGSTGRRRVRRQDVDTTSIVISASDLRDIRKRVTVDDDNAGRSAAMIAAREERERKAKERKARMRQLEVEAKSKARRSDLEIEEEARQEAIREWAREKIDMNNDLVKMLSSLGKRAEIFTVRDRQCREKLEREAKAREYDVQMDLMMEADRVADIQRREAIEASKTAKRVEDRKVIEEQIRANELAKLLQEEAREQENIQMKQTIAKYQQEEFDAAVRRRKEVAAARVEVLAANEAAIERKRAARQAEIDAVQELIEYQEKKDAELKEREDREAALQLLKKEQQARLLASQERIMDNQNEIEDLRARRAFEEEERRQRAKERAKEEQRKKEQKELNEYRKWQADQRRMKEESKAEETKAEYEEALKYNRIWEARESAEKQARKKAAEEHRDALAVQVRELEDRRRRDRAVKFAEGEKLKREFAAERAKLEGIRDAMLKGMEAQGYDPRYFSEMRAVDLKTYLR
;
A
#
# COMPACT_ATOMS: atom_id res chain seq x y z
N CYS A 1 -74.79 -18.96 -3.75
CA CYS A 1 -73.72 -19.27 -4.72
C CYS A 1 -72.81 -18.05 -4.83
N HIS A 2 -71.50 -18.07 -4.60
CA HIS A 2 -70.54 -19.17 -4.42
C HIS A 2 -69.81 -19.13 -3.06
N CYS A 3 -69.04 -20.18 -2.76
CA CYS A 3 -68.56 -20.52 -1.42
C CYS A 3 -67.27 -19.83 -0.96
N SER A 4 -67.10 -19.86 0.37
CA SER A 4 -65.90 -19.55 1.15
C SER A 4 -64.71 -20.49 0.90
N GLY A 5 -63.48 -20.01 1.09
CA GLY A 5 -62.28 -20.85 1.24
C GLY A 5 -61.04 -20.11 1.78
N ARG A 6 -60.61 -20.43 3.00
CA ARG A 6 -59.33 -19.93 3.59
C ARG A 6 -58.18 -20.88 3.24
N ARG A 7 -56.94 -20.35 3.07
CA ARG A 7 -55.75 -20.59 3.94
C ARG A 7 -54.41 -20.35 3.23
N ARG A 8 -53.48 -19.68 3.95
CA ARG A 8 -51.98 -19.76 3.88
C ARG A 8 -51.32 -19.46 2.52
N GLY A 9 -50.26 -18.66 2.38
CA GLY A 9 -49.38 -18.04 3.38
C GLY A 9 -47.97 -18.64 3.41
N VAL A 10 -47.17 -18.39 2.38
CA VAL A 10 -45.68 -18.40 2.38
C VAL A 10 -45.18 -17.44 1.29
N ALA A 11 -44.17 -16.62 1.60
CA ALA A 11 -43.35 -15.85 0.66
C ALA A 11 -42.00 -15.52 1.35
N PRO A 12 -40.93 -15.11 0.64
CA PRO A 12 -40.58 -15.37 -0.76
C PRO A 12 -39.17 -16.00 -0.91
N TYR A 13 -38.93 -16.81 -1.95
CA TYR A 13 -37.55 -17.12 -2.38
C TYR A 13 -37.12 -16.12 -3.46
N THR A 14 -36.29 -15.14 -3.08
CA THR A 14 -35.62 -14.23 -4.02
C THR A 14 -34.49 -14.95 -4.75
N ILE A 15 -34.61 -15.05 -6.08
CA ILE A 15 -33.54 -15.53 -6.96
C ILE A 15 -32.57 -14.36 -7.21
N PRO A 16 -31.27 -14.46 -6.85
CA PRO A 16 -30.29 -13.45 -7.23
C PRO A 16 -29.97 -13.54 -8.73
N PRO A 17 -29.73 -12.40 -9.41
CA PRO A 17 -29.46 -12.39 -10.85
C PRO A 17 -28.11 -13.05 -11.19
N ALA A 18 -28.06 -13.77 -12.30
CA ALA A 18 -26.84 -14.39 -12.80
C ALA A 18 -25.79 -13.34 -13.18
N HIS A 19 -24.66 -13.32 -12.49
CA HIS A 19 -23.50 -12.54 -12.91
C HIS A 19 -22.87 -13.13 -14.18
N PRO A 20 -22.42 -12.30 -15.15
CA PRO A 20 -21.85 -12.79 -16.39
C PRO A 20 -20.50 -13.50 -16.17
N TYR A 21 -20.34 -14.62 -16.86
CA TYR A 21 -19.13 -15.44 -16.89
C TYR A 21 -17.93 -14.61 -17.39
N GLN A 22 -16.94 -14.36 -16.54
CA GLN A 22 -15.63 -13.85 -16.96
C GLN A 22 -14.69 -15.04 -17.17
N PRO A 23 -14.13 -15.24 -18.37
CA PRO A 23 -13.12 -16.27 -18.59
C PRO A 23 -11.81 -15.90 -17.87
N PRO A 24 -11.04 -16.88 -17.36
CA PRO A 24 -9.77 -16.62 -16.71
C PRO A 24 -8.73 -16.06 -17.70
N PRO A 25 -7.84 -15.14 -17.28
CA PRO A 25 -6.80 -14.60 -18.14
C PRO A 25 -5.76 -15.68 -18.51
N PRO A 26 -5.16 -15.62 -19.71
CA PRO A 26 -4.14 -16.58 -20.13
C PRO A 26 -2.84 -16.42 -19.32
N PRO A 27 -2.09 -17.52 -19.09
CA PRO A 27 -0.81 -17.46 -18.38
C PRO A 27 0.26 -16.73 -19.19
N LEU A 28 1.07 -15.91 -18.49
CA LEU A 28 2.24 -15.24 -19.06
C LEU A 28 3.36 -16.24 -19.39
N PRO A 29 4.17 -15.99 -20.45
CA PRO A 29 5.22 -16.92 -20.88
C PRO A 29 6.47 -16.88 -19.98
N PRO A 30 7.15 -18.02 -19.75
CA PRO A 30 8.46 -18.07 -19.12
C PRO A 30 9.59 -17.62 -20.08
N PRO A 31 10.76 -17.20 -19.56
CA PRO A 31 11.85 -16.63 -20.36
C PRO A 31 12.66 -17.67 -21.15
N LEU A 32 13.28 -17.20 -22.24
CA LEU A 32 14.21 -17.95 -23.10
C LEU A 32 15.51 -18.34 -22.37
N PRO A 33 16.13 -19.46 -22.78
CA PRO A 33 17.57 -19.36 -23.07
C PRO A 33 18.03 -20.15 -24.33
N SER A 34 18.99 -19.54 -25.03
CA SER A 34 20.15 -20.13 -25.74
C SER A 34 19.97 -21.33 -26.71
N THR A 35 20.39 -21.18 -27.98
CA THR A 35 21.69 -21.72 -28.47
C THR A 35 21.91 -21.56 -29.99
N ALA A 36 23.19 -21.32 -30.35
CA ALA A 36 23.95 -21.83 -31.51
C ALA A 36 23.50 -21.65 -33.00
N GLY A 37 24.50 -21.44 -33.87
CA GLY A 37 24.39 -21.59 -35.35
C GLY A 37 24.89 -20.39 -36.17
N ALA A 38 26.17 -20.00 -36.17
CA ALA A 38 27.33 -20.65 -36.83
C ALA A 38 27.46 -20.43 -38.35
N ARG A 39 28.73 -20.27 -38.82
CA ARG A 39 29.26 -20.09 -40.20
C ARG A 39 29.48 -18.63 -40.66
N ARG A 40 30.55 -18.28 -41.39
CA ARG A 40 31.83 -18.97 -41.70
C ARG A 40 32.89 -17.97 -42.24
N GLN A 41 34.16 -18.36 -42.14
CA GLN A 41 35.29 -18.01 -43.03
C GLN A 41 35.88 -16.57 -43.03
N SER A 42 37.15 -16.53 -42.63
CA SER A 42 38.22 -15.56 -42.95
C SER A 42 38.88 -15.90 -44.32
N PRO A 43 39.95 -15.20 -44.81
CA PRO A 43 40.51 -13.88 -44.46
C PRO A 43 41.01 -13.03 -45.70
N LEU A 44 41.70 -11.93 -45.41
CA LEU A 44 42.78 -11.25 -46.20
C LEU A 44 42.49 -10.25 -47.36
N LEU A 45 43.10 -9.06 -47.16
CA LEU A 45 43.88 -8.21 -48.10
C LEU A 45 43.24 -7.18 -49.06
N ALA A 46 44.06 -6.13 -49.26
CA ALA A 46 44.08 -5.09 -50.31
C ALA A 46 43.27 -3.79 -50.14
N ARG A 47 43.97 -2.68 -50.43
CA ARG A 47 43.54 -1.25 -50.49
C ARG A 47 43.30 -0.87 -51.99
N PRO A 48 43.09 0.41 -52.36
CA PRO A 48 41.98 1.32 -52.03
C PRO A 48 41.37 2.00 -53.29
N ARG A 49 40.18 2.64 -53.20
CA ARG A 49 39.90 3.97 -53.80
C ARG A 49 38.51 4.53 -53.46
N ALA A 50 38.40 5.86 -53.56
CA ALA A 50 37.26 6.76 -53.39
C ALA A 50 35.88 6.19 -53.81
N SER A 51 34.76 6.53 -53.15
CA SER A 51 34.23 7.91 -53.13
C SER A 51 33.10 8.15 -52.09
N MET A 52 32.85 9.44 -51.82
CA MET A 52 31.56 10.04 -51.39
C MET A 52 30.77 9.38 -50.22
N SER A 53 30.92 9.93 -49.01
CA SER A 53 29.87 10.78 -48.41
C SER A 53 30.33 11.36 -47.07
N SER A 54 30.02 12.65 -46.84
CA SER A 54 30.42 13.37 -45.63
C SER A 54 29.27 13.41 -44.62
N THR A 55 29.50 12.91 -43.41
CA THR A 55 28.61 13.12 -42.26
C THR A 55 29.42 13.10 -40.96
N TYR A 56 30.12 14.21 -40.68
CA TYR A 56 30.57 14.50 -39.31
C TYR A 56 29.54 15.38 -38.60
N ARG A 57 29.06 14.89 -37.46
CA ARG A 57 28.07 15.53 -36.60
C ARG A 57 28.75 16.66 -35.82
N THR A 58 28.51 17.91 -36.19
CA THR A 58 28.96 19.09 -35.43
C THR A 58 27.97 19.45 -34.33
N VAL A 59 28.49 20.03 -33.24
CA VAL A 59 27.73 20.38 -32.04
C VAL A 59 26.93 21.67 -32.28
N ALA A 60 25.61 21.61 -32.10
CA ALA A 60 24.74 22.78 -32.24
C ALA A 60 24.85 23.73 -31.03
N LYS A 61 24.86 25.04 -31.30
CA LYS A 61 24.64 26.09 -30.30
C LYS A 61 23.16 26.46 -30.27
N GLY A 62 22.54 26.38 -29.10
CA GLY A 62 21.36 27.17 -28.70
C GLY A 62 20.02 26.82 -29.36
N PRO A 63 18.92 26.73 -28.59
CA PRO A 63 17.57 26.78 -29.14
C PRO A 63 17.15 28.25 -29.37
N GLU A 64 16.80 28.57 -30.61
CA GLU A 64 16.03 29.76 -30.95
C GLU A 64 14.56 29.48 -30.62
N VAL A 65 13.92 30.34 -29.83
CA VAL A 65 12.52 30.20 -29.41
C VAL A 65 11.67 31.23 -30.15
N ASP A 66 10.57 30.74 -30.72
CA ASP A 66 9.68 31.43 -31.64
C ASP A 66 8.84 32.52 -30.95
N GLU A 67 9.03 33.78 -31.33
CA GLU A 67 8.24 34.93 -30.80
C GLU A 67 6.94 35.18 -31.60
N THR A 68 6.53 34.33 -32.54
CA THR A 68 5.30 34.55 -33.34
C THR A 68 4.00 34.06 -32.68
N LEU A 69 4.05 33.61 -31.42
CA LEU A 69 2.91 33.00 -30.71
C LEU A 69 2.09 33.97 -29.82
N PHE A 70 2.36 35.27 -29.81
CA PHE A 70 1.49 36.27 -29.16
C PHE A 70 1.06 37.37 -30.13
N GLY A 71 -0.25 37.45 -30.36
CA GLY A 71 -0.82 38.24 -31.44
C GLY A 71 -0.74 39.75 -31.26
N SER A 72 -0.28 40.43 -32.32
CA SER A 72 -0.86 41.66 -32.89
C SER A 72 -1.76 42.53 -31.99
N THR A 73 -1.31 43.74 -31.69
CA THR A 73 -2.10 44.97 -31.96
C THR A 73 -1.18 46.16 -32.30
N GLY A 74 -1.67 47.11 -33.12
CA GLY A 74 -1.07 48.44 -33.25
C GLY A 74 -0.30 48.76 -34.54
N ARG A 75 -1.01 48.99 -35.65
CA ARG A 75 -0.42 49.61 -36.86
C ARG A 75 0.23 50.96 -36.54
N ARG A 76 1.51 51.14 -36.89
CA ARG A 76 2.12 52.47 -37.08
C ARG A 76 2.59 52.63 -38.53
N ARG A 77 2.12 53.68 -39.20
CA ARG A 77 2.53 54.03 -40.57
C ARG A 77 4.04 54.29 -40.60
N VAL A 78 4.76 53.59 -41.48
CA VAL A 78 6.14 53.95 -41.83
C VAL A 78 6.11 55.30 -42.55
N ARG A 79 6.64 56.33 -41.89
CA ARG A 79 7.01 57.59 -42.56
C ARG A 79 8.38 57.34 -43.17
N ARG A 80 8.55 57.64 -44.47
CA ARG A 80 9.87 57.60 -45.11
C ARG A 80 10.84 58.44 -44.28
N GLN A 81 11.96 57.85 -43.89
CA GLN A 81 13.11 58.61 -43.41
C GLN A 81 13.99 58.88 -44.63
N ASP A 82 14.30 60.15 -44.83
CA ASP A 82 15.19 60.60 -45.89
C ASP A 82 16.61 60.10 -45.60
N VAL A 83 17.30 59.68 -46.66
CA VAL A 83 18.71 59.27 -46.58
C VAL A 83 19.56 60.55 -46.66
N ASP A 84 20.46 60.76 -45.70
CA ASP A 84 21.30 61.96 -45.65
C ASP A 84 22.19 62.10 -46.91
N THR A 85 21.85 63.07 -47.75
CA THR A 85 22.50 63.34 -49.05
C THR A 85 23.72 64.26 -48.92
N THR A 86 24.70 63.89 -48.09
CA THR A 86 25.92 64.71 -47.88
C THR A 86 27.24 63.95 -48.08
N SER A 87 27.33 63.09 -49.10
CA SER A 87 28.62 62.63 -49.62
C SER A 87 29.18 63.64 -50.63
N ILE A 88 29.94 64.62 -50.14
CA ILE A 88 30.62 65.61 -50.99
C ILE A 88 31.84 64.94 -51.65
N VAL A 89 31.80 64.77 -52.98
CA VAL A 89 32.94 64.29 -53.77
C VAL A 89 33.88 65.47 -54.02
N ILE A 90 34.90 65.60 -53.18
CA ILE A 90 35.91 66.66 -53.27
C ILE A 90 36.88 66.35 -54.44
N SER A 91 37.10 67.31 -55.35
CA SER A 91 38.05 67.10 -56.45
C SER A 91 39.50 67.09 -55.97
N ALA A 92 40.40 66.48 -56.75
CA ALA A 92 41.84 66.45 -56.42
C ALA A 92 42.51 67.84 -56.45
N SER A 93 41.84 68.85 -57.01
CA SER A 93 42.17 70.29 -56.92
C SER A 93 41.71 70.88 -55.59
N ASP A 94 40.44 70.70 -55.21
CA ASP A 94 39.88 71.25 -53.98
C ASP A 94 40.62 70.74 -52.73
N LEU A 95 41.03 69.46 -52.73
CA LEU A 95 41.87 68.89 -51.65
C LEU A 95 43.23 69.60 -51.48
N ARG A 96 43.78 70.20 -52.54
CA ARG A 96 45.05 70.96 -52.47
C ARG A 96 44.81 72.37 -51.95
N ASP A 97 43.70 73.00 -52.35
CA ASP A 97 43.36 74.35 -51.89
C ASP A 97 42.87 74.37 -50.44
N ILE A 98 42.16 73.33 -49.99
CA ILE A 98 41.86 73.10 -48.57
C ILE A 98 43.16 72.95 -47.77
N ARG A 99 44.12 72.14 -48.25
CA ARG A 99 45.44 71.98 -47.59
C ARG A 99 46.26 73.28 -47.49
N LYS A 100 46.08 74.23 -48.41
CA LYS A 100 46.74 75.55 -48.35
C LYS A 100 46.06 76.55 -47.41
N ARG A 101 44.79 76.33 -47.03
CA ARG A 101 44.01 77.24 -46.17
C ARG A 101 44.04 76.86 -44.68
N VAL A 102 44.60 75.70 -44.33
CA VAL A 102 44.75 75.27 -42.94
C VAL A 102 46.14 75.68 -42.41
N THR A 103 46.29 76.96 -42.10
CA THR A 103 47.28 77.42 -41.12
C THR A 103 46.68 77.25 -39.74
N VAL A 104 47.30 76.40 -38.91
CA VAL A 104 46.88 76.19 -37.51
C VAL A 104 47.66 77.16 -36.64
N ASP A 105 46.96 78.14 -36.06
CA ASP A 105 47.51 78.97 -34.99
C ASP A 105 47.33 78.23 -33.65
N ASP A 106 48.44 77.84 -33.01
CA ASP A 106 48.44 76.98 -31.82
C ASP A 106 47.82 77.65 -30.56
N ASP A 107 47.60 78.97 -30.56
CA ASP A 107 47.09 79.73 -29.41
C ASP A 107 45.61 79.48 -29.06
N ASN A 108 44.84 78.81 -29.94
CA ASN A 108 43.42 78.50 -29.67
C ASN A 108 43.19 77.19 -28.87
N ALA A 109 44.22 76.36 -28.68
CA ALA A 109 44.10 75.11 -27.91
C ALA A 109 43.83 75.36 -26.41
N GLY A 110 44.50 76.36 -25.81
CA GLY A 110 44.34 76.67 -24.38
C GLY A 110 42.96 77.23 -24.00
N ARG A 111 42.42 78.13 -24.83
CA ARG A 111 41.09 78.74 -24.59
C ARG A 111 39.94 77.76 -24.78
N SER A 112 40.05 76.85 -25.75
CA SER A 112 39.07 75.79 -25.96
C SER A 112 39.10 74.78 -24.80
N ALA A 113 40.28 74.34 -24.34
CA ALA A 113 40.40 73.43 -23.19
C ALA A 113 39.74 73.96 -21.90
N ALA A 114 39.94 75.24 -21.56
CA ALA A 114 39.32 75.86 -20.38
C ALA A 114 37.78 75.95 -20.52
N MET A 115 37.28 76.28 -21.71
CA MET A 115 35.84 76.33 -21.99
C MET A 115 35.19 74.94 -21.97
N ILE A 116 35.90 73.91 -22.47
CA ILE A 116 35.49 72.51 -22.42
C ILE A 116 35.45 72.03 -20.97
N ALA A 117 36.50 72.23 -20.17
CA ALA A 117 36.51 71.84 -18.76
C ALA A 117 35.39 72.52 -17.94
N ALA A 118 35.14 73.81 -18.15
CA ALA A 118 34.03 74.51 -17.51
C ALA A 118 32.64 74.01 -17.98
N ARG A 119 32.52 73.57 -19.24
CA ARG A 119 31.30 72.92 -19.76
C ARG A 119 31.13 71.52 -19.18
N GLU A 120 32.19 70.73 -19.12
CA GLU A 120 32.20 69.38 -18.53
C GLU A 120 31.84 69.40 -17.05
N GLU A 121 32.35 70.36 -16.28
CA GLU A 121 32.00 70.48 -14.86
C GLU A 121 30.52 70.86 -14.65
N ARG A 122 29.99 71.76 -15.49
CA ARG A 122 28.54 72.09 -15.54
C ARG A 122 27.71 70.89 -15.98
N GLU A 123 28.16 70.14 -16.98
CA GLU A 123 27.51 68.91 -17.43
C GLU A 123 27.59 67.80 -16.37
N ARG A 124 28.67 67.69 -15.59
CA ARG A 124 28.80 66.72 -14.50
C ARG A 124 27.82 67.04 -13.38
N LYS A 125 27.77 68.30 -12.93
CA LYS A 125 26.77 68.80 -11.96
C LYS A 125 25.33 68.61 -12.48
N ALA A 126 25.09 68.74 -13.78
CA ALA A 126 23.78 68.44 -14.39
C ALA A 126 23.47 66.92 -14.47
N LYS A 127 24.48 66.08 -14.78
CA LYS A 127 24.38 64.61 -14.80
C LYS A 127 24.12 64.06 -13.39
N GLU A 128 24.82 64.55 -12.37
CA GLU A 128 24.62 64.23 -10.95
C GLU A 128 23.19 64.60 -10.47
N ARG A 129 22.70 65.80 -10.81
CA ARG A 129 21.30 66.18 -10.53
C ARG A 129 20.30 65.28 -11.24
N LYS A 130 20.50 64.98 -12.53
CA LYS A 130 19.64 64.05 -13.29
C LYS A 130 19.68 62.64 -12.72
N ALA A 131 20.83 62.17 -12.23
CA ALA A 131 20.96 60.87 -11.57
C ALA A 131 20.19 60.82 -10.24
N ARG A 132 20.34 61.83 -9.37
CA ARG A 132 19.53 61.95 -8.15
C ARG A 132 18.03 62.03 -8.44
N MET A 133 17.61 62.82 -9.43
CA MET A 133 16.20 62.90 -9.82
C MET A 133 15.67 61.55 -10.31
N ARG A 134 16.43 60.79 -11.10
CA ARG A 134 16.05 59.43 -11.51
C ARG A 134 15.97 58.45 -10.33
N GLN A 135 16.91 58.53 -9.37
CA GLN A 135 16.87 57.72 -8.15
C GLN A 135 15.61 58.02 -7.34
N LEU A 136 15.32 59.31 -7.11
CA LEU A 136 14.09 59.74 -6.43
C LEU A 136 12.82 59.36 -7.20
N GLU A 137 12.85 59.36 -8.53
CA GLU A 137 11.72 58.94 -9.37
C GLU A 137 11.48 57.41 -9.29
N VAL A 138 12.56 56.60 -9.27
CA VAL A 138 12.49 55.15 -9.06
C VAL A 138 12.01 54.84 -7.64
N GLU A 139 12.52 55.54 -6.64
CA GLU A 139 12.04 55.40 -5.26
C GLU A 139 10.55 55.81 -5.13
N ALA A 140 10.14 56.93 -5.73
CA ALA A 140 8.74 57.38 -5.72
C ALA A 140 7.82 56.38 -6.44
N LYS A 141 8.27 55.78 -7.55
CA LYS A 141 7.55 54.69 -8.23
C LYS A 141 7.47 53.42 -7.38
N SER A 142 8.52 53.06 -6.65
CA SER A 142 8.52 51.90 -5.74
C SER A 142 7.68 52.10 -4.46
N LYS A 143 7.52 53.36 -4.03
CA LYS A 143 6.74 53.78 -2.85
C LYS A 143 5.32 54.23 -3.22
N ALA A 144 4.97 54.25 -4.50
CA ALA A 144 3.61 54.50 -4.94
C ALA A 144 2.70 53.40 -4.36
N ARG A 145 1.55 53.80 -3.79
CA ARG A 145 0.57 52.83 -3.31
C ARG A 145 0.04 52.05 -4.51
N ARG A 146 0.06 50.72 -4.40
CA ARG A 146 -0.60 49.82 -5.36
C ARG A 146 -2.07 50.16 -5.46
N SER A 147 -2.64 50.01 -6.64
CA SER A 147 -4.07 50.16 -6.89
C SER A 147 -4.85 49.04 -6.16
N ASP A 148 -6.08 49.31 -5.73
CA ASP A 148 -6.92 48.29 -5.09
C ASP A 148 -7.13 47.06 -6.02
N LEU A 149 -7.18 47.30 -7.34
CA LEU A 149 -7.21 46.24 -8.36
C LEU A 149 -5.92 45.41 -8.39
N GLU A 150 -4.75 46.04 -8.22
CA GLU A 150 -3.47 45.32 -8.16
C GLU A 150 -3.38 44.50 -6.88
N ILE A 151 -3.91 45.00 -5.76
CA ILE A 151 -3.97 44.27 -4.49
C ILE A 151 -4.91 43.05 -4.60
N GLU A 152 -6.06 43.20 -5.25
CA GLU A 152 -6.96 42.06 -5.54
C GLU A 152 -6.31 41.04 -6.49
N GLU A 153 -5.61 41.49 -7.54
CA GLU A 153 -4.90 40.59 -8.45
C GLU A 153 -3.74 39.88 -7.77
N GLU A 154 -2.97 40.55 -6.91
CA GLU A 154 -1.92 39.96 -6.09
C GLU A 154 -2.50 38.92 -5.12
N ALA A 155 -3.58 39.23 -4.41
CA ALA A 155 -4.26 38.28 -3.52
C ALA A 155 -4.81 37.05 -4.28
N ARG A 156 -5.37 37.23 -5.47
CA ARG A 156 -5.79 36.11 -6.34
C ARG A 156 -4.60 35.28 -6.81
N GLN A 157 -3.49 35.93 -7.20
CA GLN A 157 -2.26 35.22 -7.58
C GLN A 157 -1.64 34.47 -6.40
N GLU A 158 -1.70 35.02 -5.18
CA GLU A 158 -1.24 34.39 -3.95
C GLU A 158 -2.11 33.16 -3.62
N ALA A 159 -3.43 33.28 -3.65
CA ALA A 159 -4.34 32.14 -3.51
C ALA A 159 -4.08 31.04 -4.57
N ILE A 160 -3.81 31.41 -5.83
CA ILE A 160 -3.42 30.46 -6.88
C ILE A 160 -2.08 29.79 -6.57
N ARG A 161 -1.09 30.54 -6.04
CA ARG A 161 0.21 29.98 -5.62
C ARG A 161 0.07 29.05 -4.41
N GLU A 162 -0.82 29.36 -3.48
CA GLU A 162 -1.14 28.52 -2.33
C GLU A 162 -1.83 27.22 -2.77
N TRP A 163 -2.89 27.30 -3.58
CA TRP A 163 -3.53 26.12 -4.18
C TRP A 163 -2.57 25.27 -5.02
N ALA A 164 -1.61 25.90 -5.72
CA ALA A 164 -0.57 25.18 -6.44
C ALA A 164 0.40 24.46 -5.49
N ARG A 165 0.81 25.09 -4.38
CA ARG A 165 1.63 24.46 -3.33
C ARG A 165 0.90 23.28 -2.68
N GLU A 166 -0.36 23.48 -2.26
CA GLU A 166 -1.20 22.41 -1.70
C GLU A 166 -1.34 21.23 -2.66
N LYS A 167 -1.54 21.48 -3.97
CA LYS A 167 -1.58 20.41 -4.98
C LYS A 167 -0.24 19.69 -5.13
N ILE A 168 0.89 20.39 -5.04
CA ILE A 168 2.23 19.76 -5.07
C ILE A 168 2.41 18.88 -3.83
N ASP A 169 2.06 19.39 -2.64
CA ASP A 169 2.16 18.66 -1.39
C ASP A 169 1.24 17.42 -1.38
N MET A 170 -0.01 17.54 -1.83
CA MET A 170 -0.96 16.42 -1.99
C MET A 170 -0.53 15.41 -3.06
N ASN A 171 0.25 15.84 -4.06
CA ASN A 171 0.81 14.95 -5.07
C ASN A 171 2.03 14.15 -4.58
N ASN A 172 2.57 14.44 -3.39
CA ASN A 172 3.60 13.63 -2.76
C ASN A 172 3.02 12.27 -2.32
N ASP A 173 3.69 11.17 -2.64
CA ASP A 173 3.18 9.81 -2.37
C ASP A 173 3.03 9.50 -0.87
N LEU A 174 3.85 10.13 -0.02
CA LEU A 174 3.67 10.08 1.44
C LEU A 174 2.34 10.71 1.87
N VAL A 175 1.97 11.85 1.28
CA VAL A 175 0.72 12.55 1.61
C VAL A 175 -0.49 11.79 1.05
N LYS A 176 -0.36 11.13 -0.11
CA LYS A 176 -1.37 10.18 -0.61
C LYS A 176 -1.56 8.98 0.32
N MET A 177 -0.47 8.42 0.87
CA MET A 177 -0.52 7.34 1.85
C MET A 177 -1.17 7.79 3.17
N LEU A 178 -0.83 8.99 3.66
CA LEU A 178 -1.51 9.56 4.83
C LEU A 178 -3.00 9.82 4.56
N SER A 179 -3.37 10.27 3.35
CA SER A 179 -4.77 10.45 2.94
C SER A 179 -5.54 9.13 2.87
N SER A 180 -4.92 8.02 2.42
CA SER A 180 -5.59 6.72 2.37
C SER A 180 -5.78 6.13 3.77
N LEU A 181 -4.82 6.31 4.68
CA LEU A 181 -4.97 5.98 6.10
C LEU A 181 -6.04 6.85 6.78
N GLY A 182 -6.12 8.14 6.43
CA GLY A 182 -7.18 9.03 6.91
C GLY A 182 -8.58 8.54 6.51
N LYS A 183 -8.78 8.23 5.22
CA LYS A 183 -10.04 7.63 4.73
C LYS A 183 -10.37 6.29 5.43
N ARG A 184 -9.36 5.49 5.76
CA ARG A 184 -9.55 4.24 6.52
C ARG A 184 -10.09 4.52 7.94
N ALA A 185 -9.53 5.50 8.63
CA ALA A 185 -10.00 5.92 9.95
C ALA A 185 -11.43 6.49 9.89
N GLU A 186 -11.75 7.34 8.90
CA GLU A 186 -13.12 7.80 8.63
C GLU A 186 -14.10 6.62 8.49
N ILE A 187 -13.81 5.66 7.61
CA ILE A 187 -14.65 4.47 7.39
C ILE A 187 -14.88 3.68 8.69
N PHE A 188 -13.85 3.52 9.53
CA PHE A 188 -14.00 2.82 10.80
C PHE A 188 -14.88 3.56 11.80
N THR A 189 -14.78 4.89 11.90
CA THR A 189 -15.65 5.67 12.79
C THR A 189 -17.13 5.64 12.36
N VAL A 190 -17.40 5.70 11.05
CA VAL A 190 -18.75 5.53 10.51
C VAL A 190 -19.28 4.12 10.79
N ARG A 191 -18.43 3.09 10.66
CA ARG A 191 -18.81 1.70 10.97
C ARG A 191 -19.13 1.51 12.45
N ASP A 192 -18.34 2.05 13.35
CA ASP A 192 -18.59 2.01 14.80
C ASP A 192 -19.91 2.68 15.16
N ARG A 193 -20.19 3.84 14.55
CA ARG A 193 -21.48 4.52 14.69
C ARG A 193 -22.63 3.65 14.17
N GLN A 194 -22.51 3.05 12.99
CA GLN A 194 -23.51 2.13 12.44
C GLN A 194 -23.74 0.90 13.33
N CYS A 195 -22.68 0.37 13.97
CA CYS A 195 -22.81 -0.71 14.94
C CYS A 195 -23.60 -0.30 16.19
N ARG A 196 -23.37 0.90 16.73
CA ARG A 196 -24.16 1.45 17.85
C ARG A 196 -25.63 1.67 17.45
N GLU A 197 -25.86 2.34 16.32
CA GLU A 197 -27.21 2.56 15.77
C GLU A 197 -27.95 1.24 15.46
N LYS A 198 -27.22 0.17 15.08
CA LYS A 198 -27.79 -1.17 14.91
C LYS A 198 -28.22 -1.78 16.24
N LEU A 199 -27.36 -1.74 17.27
CA LEU A 199 -27.69 -2.25 18.60
C LEU A 199 -28.89 -1.50 19.22
N GLU A 200 -28.96 -0.18 19.09
CA GLU A 200 -30.11 0.61 19.54
C GLU A 200 -31.41 0.25 18.81
N ARG A 201 -31.34 0.00 17.50
CA ARG A 201 -32.49 -0.42 16.69
C ARG A 201 -32.97 -1.82 17.08
N GLU A 202 -32.04 -2.75 17.35
CA GLU A 202 -32.36 -4.08 17.85
C GLU A 202 -32.95 -4.05 19.27
N ALA A 203 -32.46 -3.18 20.15
CA ALA A 203 -33.02 -2.99 21.49
C ALA A 203 -34.48 -2.50 21.41
N LYS A 204 -34.73 -1.44 20.62
CA LYS A 204 -36.09 -0.90 20.40
C LYS A 204 -37.04 -1.90 19.76
N ALA A 205 -36.55 -2.75 18.85
CA ALA A 205 -37.34 -3.83 18.27
C ALA A 205 -37.74 -4.86 19.35
N ARG A 206 -36.81 -5.32 20.19
CA ARG A 206 -37.09 -6.24 21.30
C ARG A 206 -38.06 -5.64 22.32
N GLU A 207 -37.91 -4.36 22.65
CA GLU A 207 -38.84 -3.64 23.53
C GLU A 207 -40.26 -3.60 22.95
N TYR A 208 -40.39 -3.36 21.65
CA TYR A 208 -41.67 -3.39 20.95
C TYR A 208 -42.27 -4.80 20.92
N ASP A 209 -41.48 -5.83 20.59
CA ASP A 209 -41.93 -7.23 20.57
C ASP A 209 -42.46 -7.66 21.95
N VAL A 210 -41.73 -7.33 23.03
CA VAL A 210 -42.18 -7.59 24.42
C VAL A 210 -43.47 -6.84 24.76
N GLN A 211 -43.64 -5.59 24.30
CA GLN A 211 -44.90 -4.85 24.49
C GLN A 211 -46.07 -5.51 23.75
N MET A 212 -45.84 -6.04 22.53
CA MET A 212 -46.87 -6.74 21.77
C MET A 212 -47.24 -8.09 22.40
N ASP A 213 -46.25 -8.85 22.88
CA ASP A 213 -46.48 -10.12 23.58
C ASP A 213 -47.28 -9.89 24.87
N LEU A 214 -46.93 -8.89 25.68
CA LEU A 214 -47.69 -8.51 26.88
C LEU A 214 -49.13 -8.10 26.56
N MET A 215 -49.36 -7.39 25.45
CA MET A 215 -50.71 -7.03 25.00
C MET A 215 -51.52 -8.26 24.58
N MET A 216 -50.93 -9.17 23.80
CA MET A 216 -51.57 -10.44 23.41
C MET A 216 -51.85 -11.35 24.61
N GLU A 217 -50.96 -11.38 25.60
CA GLU A 217 -51.20 -12.13 26.84
C GLU A 217 -52.32 -11.51 27.69
N ALA A 218 -52.40 -10.18 27.78
CA ALA A 218 -53.48 -9.50 28.47
C ALA A 218 -54.85 -9.81 27.82
N ASP A 219 -54.94 -9.73 26.49
CA ASP A 219 -56.15 -10.11 25.74
C ASP A 219 -56.52 -11.59 25.97
N ARG A 220 -55.53 -12.50 25.93
CA ARG A 220 -55.73 -13.93 26.19
C ARG A 220 -56.25 -14.19 27.60
N VAL A 221 -55.69 -13.51 28.61
CA VAL A 221 -56.12 -13.64 30.01
C VAL A 221 -57.52 -13.06 30.21
N ALA A 222 -57.83 -11.91 29.62
CA ALA A 222 -59.18 -11.35 29.64
C ALA A 222 -60.21 -12.29 28.97
N ASP A 223 -59.83 -12.97 27.88
CA ASP A 223 -60.65 -13.99 27.23
C ASP A 223 -60.96 -15.19 28.12
N ILE A 224 -59.96 -15.66 28.87
CA ILE A 224 -60.11 -16.75 29.85
C ILE A 224 -61.02 -16.29 31.00
N GLN A 225 -60.74 -15.14 31.60
CA GLN A 225 -61.55 -14.57 32.69
C GLN A 225 -63.02 -14.36 32.29
N ARG A 226 -63.29 -13.91 31.05
CA ARG A 226 -64.67 -13.80 30.53
C ARG A 226 -65.36 -15.16 30.44
N ARG A 227 -64.67 -16.22 30.03
CA ARG A 227 -65.24 -17.59 29.99
C ARG A 227 -65.45 -18.16 31.38
N GLU A 228 -64.50 -17.95 32.29
CA GLU A 228 -64.60 -18.34 33.70
C GLU A 228 -65.78 -17.65 34.39
N ALA A 229 -65.99 -16.35 34.17
CA ALA A 229 -67.16 -15.62 34.67
C ALA A 229 -68.48 -16.18 34.12
N ILE A 230 -68.53 -16.58 32.84
CA ILE A 230 -69.69 -17.23 32.24
C ILE A 230 -69.95 -18.61 32.89
N GLU A 231 -68.94 -19.46 33.05
CA GLU A 231 -69.11 -20.77 33.71
C GLU A 231 -69.41 -20.64 35.21
N ALA A 232 -68.86 -19.64 35.90
CA ALA A 232 -69.23 -19.27 37.27
C ALA A 232 -70.72 -18.90 37.36
N SER A 233 -71.23 -18.09 36.41
CA SER A 233 -72.65 -17.75 36.37
C SER A 233 -73.55 -18.97 36.08
N LYS A 234 -73.10 -19.90 35.23
CA LYS A 234 -73.83 -21.15 34.95
C LYS A 234 -73.83 -22.10 36.15
N THR A 235 -72.70 -22.22 36.85
CA THR A 235 -72.58 -23.09 38.04
C THR A 235 -73.37 -22.52 39.22
N ALA A 236 -73.38 -21.20 39.41
CA ALA A 236 -74.27 -20.54 40.37
C ALA A 236 -75.75 -20.87 40.10
N LYS A 237 -76.22 -20.69 38.86
CA LYS A 237 -77.59 -21.08 38.46
C LYS A 237 -77.88 -22.56 38.71
N ARG A 238 -76.99 -23.48 38.32
CA ARG A 238 -77.16 -24.92 38.61
C ARG A 238 -77.27 -25.21 40.11
N VAL A 239 -76.60 -24.44 40.97
CA VAL A 239 -76.70 -24.58 42.44
C VAL A 239 -78.02 -24.02 42.96
N GLU A 240 -78.54 -22.93 42.38
CA GLU A 240 -79.86 -22.37 42.67
C GLU A 240 -80.97 -23.34 42.23
N ASP A 241 -80.94 -23.80 40.97
CA ASP A 241 -81.87 -24.79 40.42
C ASP A 241 -81.89 -26.08 41.26
N ARG A 242 -80.71 -26.56 41.69
CA ARG A 242 -80.60 -27.75 42.56
C ARG A 242 -81.27 -27.52 43.91
N LYS A 243 -81.09 -26.35 44.54
CA LYS A 243 -81.77 -26.02 45.82
C LYS A 243 -83.30 -26.03 45.66
N VAL A 244 -83.82 -25.47 44.57
CA VAL A 244 -85.27 -25.48 44.28
C VAL A 244 -85.78 -26.93 44.13
N ILE A 245 -85.03 -27.81 43.46
CA ILE A 245 -85.39 -29.24 43.35
C ILE A 245 -85.29 -29.94 44.71
N GLU A 246 -84.26 -29.68 45.52
CA GLU A 246 -84.14 -30.22 46.89
C GLU A 246 -85.33 -29.77 47.78
N GLU A 247 -85.77 -28.52 47.66
CA GLU A 247 -86.96 -28.00 48.36
C GLU A 247 -88.27 -28.64 47.85
N GLN A 248 -88.42 -28.84 46.55
CA GLN A 248 -89.56 -29.55 45.96
C GLN A 248 -89.63 -31.02 46.39
N ILE A 249 -88.48 -31.71 46.47
CA ILE A 249 -88.41 -33.09 46.97
C ILE A 249 -88.87 -33.15 48.42
N ARG A 250 -88.34 -32.27 49.30
CA ARG A 250 -88.77 -32.20 50.71
C ARG A 250 -90.27 -31.89 50.84
N ALA A 251 -90.80 -30.98 50.03
CA ALA A 251 -92.23 -30.67 50.02
C ALA A 251 -93.09 -31.87 49.59
N ASN A 252 -92.64 -32.63 48.58
CA ASN A 252 -93.31 -33.85 48.14
C ASN A 252 -93.20 -35.00 49.16
N GLU A 253 -92.06 -35.13 49.84
CA GLU A 253 -91.87 -36.09 50.93
C GLU A 253 -92.79 -35.78 52.12
N LEU A 254 -92.89 -34.52 52.53
CA LEU A 254 -93.83 -34.08 53.56
C LEU A 254 -95.29 -34.32 53.13
N ALA A 255 -95.65 -34.00 51.88
CA ALA A 255 -96.99 -34.27 51.36
C ALA A 255 -97.31 -35.78 51.30
N LYS A 256 -96.32 -36.62 50.96
CA LYS A 256 -96.44 -38.08 50.96
C LYS A 256 -96.60 -38.64 52.36
N LEU A 257 -95.82 -38.14 53.34
CA LEU A 257 -95.98 -38.50 54.76
C LEU A 257 -97.37 -38.14 55.26
N LEU A 258 -97.88 -36.94 54.97
CA LEU A 258 -99.25 -36.54 55.33
C LEU A 258 -100.32 -37.42 54.66
N GLN A 259 -100.10 -37.88 53.42
CA GLN A 259 -101.00 -38.84 52.77
C GLN A 259 -100.89 -40.26 53.36
N GLU A 260 -99.71 -40.67 53.82
CA GLU A 260 -99.50 -41.95 54.52
C GLU A 260 -100.16 -41.91 55.90
N GLU A 261 -100.00 -40.83 56.67
CA GLU A 261 -100.71 -40.58 57.93
C GLU A 261 -102.25 -40.58 57.75
N ALA A 262 -102.75 -39.92 56.70
CA ALA A 262 -104.19 -39.93 56.38
C ALA A 262 -104.69 -41.35 56.04
N ARG A 263 -103.94 -42.10 55.23
CA ARG A 263 -104.24 -43.51 54.93
C ARG A 263 -104.13 -44.39 56.17
N GLU A 264 -103.23 -44.10 57.10
CA GLU A 264 -103.15 -44.83 58.38
C GLU A 264 -104.37 -44.55 59.24
N GLN A 265 -104.85 -43.31 59.31
CA GLN A 265 -106.11 -42.97 59.99
C GLN A 265 -107.31 -43.68 59.34
N GLU A 266 -107.43 -43.68 58.01
CA GLU A 266 -108.44 -44.46 57.27
C GLU A 266 -108.31 -45.97 57.54
N ASN A 267 -107.10 -46.51 57.53
CA ASN A 267 -106.84 -47.93 57.84
C ASN A 267 -107.15 -48.27 59.31
N ILE A 268 -106.95 -47.35 60.26
CA ILE A 268 -107.34 -47.55 61.66
C ILE A 268 -108.86 -47.55 61.78
N GLN A 269 -109.56 -46.62 61.14
CA GLN A 269 -111.02 -46.61 61.09
C GLN A 269 -111.59 -47.87 60.42
N MET A 270 -110.97 -48.32 59.32
CA MET A 270 -111.32 -49.56 58.63
C MET A 270 -111.01 -50.80 59.47
N LYS A 271 -109.88 -50.84 60.21
CA LYS A 271 -109.61 -51.92 61.16
C LYS A 271 -110.61 -51.94 62.31
N GLN A 272 -111.10 -50.78 62.76
CA GLN A 272 -112.16 -50.70 63.77
C GLN A 272 -113.52 -51.18 63.24
N THR A 273 -113.88 -50.90 61.98
CA THR A 273 -115.11 -51.45 61.38
C THR A 273 -114.98 -52.95 61.09
N ILE A 274 -113.83 -53.40 60.58
CA ILE A 274 -113.52 -54.83 60.41
C ILE A 274 -113.56 -55.55 61.77
N ALA A 275 -113.02 -54.98 62.85
CA ALA A 275 -113.07 -55.59 64.18
C ALA A 275 -114.51 -55.75 64.70
N LYS A 276 -115.41 -54.79 64.43
CA LYS A 276 -116.84 -54.91 64.72
C LYS A 276 -117.48 -56.04 63.92
N TYR A 277 -117.27 -56.06 62.59
CA TYR A 277 -117.77 -57.15 61.74
C TYR A 277 -117.16 -58.50 62.10
N GLN A 278 -115.92 -58.58 62.57
CA GLN A 278 -115.28 -59.81 63.02
C GLN A 278 -115.84 -60.30 64.36
N GLN A 279 -116.32 -59.41 65.23
CA GLN A 279 -117.08 -59.81 66.42
C GLN A 279 -118.44 -60.40 66.01
N GLU A 280 -119.18 -59.72 65.12
CA GLU A 280 -120.44 -60.22 64.55
C GLU A 280 -120.25 -61.56 63.78
N GLU A 281 -119.17 -61.70 63.01
CA GLU A 281 -118.81 -62.95 62.32
C GLU A 281 -118.31 -64.02 63.29
N PHE A 282 -117.63 -63.70 64.39
CA PHE A 282 -117.26 -64.68 65.40
C PHE A 282 -118.52 -65.27 66.06
N ASP A 283 -119.48 -64.41 66.40
CA ASP A 283 -120.78 -64.85 66.93
C ASP A 283 -121.56 -65.70 65.93
N ALA A 284 -121.44 -65.43 64.62
CA ALA A 284 -121.98 -66.28 63.55
C ALA A 284 -121.17 -67.57 63.30
N ALA A 285 -119.84 -67.53 63.44
CA ALA A 285 -118.94 -68.65 63.23
C ALA A 285 -118.98 -69.65 64.39
N VAL A 286 -119.27 -69.20 65.61
CA VAL A 286 -119.63 -70.06 66.75
C VAL A 286 -120.92 -70.84 66.48
N ARG A 287 -121.84 -70.31 65.65
CA ARG A 287 -122.99 -71.09 65.14
C ARG A 287 -122.52 -72.10 64.07
N ARG A 288 -121.82 -71.67 63.01
CA ARG A 288 -121.35 -72.56 61.93
C ARG A 288 -120.34 -73.64 62.35
N ARG A 289 -119.48 -73.42 63.35
CA ARG A 289 -118.53 -74.45 63.82
C ARG A 289 -119.23 -75.66 64.44
N LYS A 290 -120.42 -75.47 65.02
CA LYS A 290 -121.28 -76.56 65.50
C LYS A 290 -121.84 -77.40 64.35
N GLU A 291 -121.90 -76.84 63.14
CA GLU A 291 -122.40 -77.49 61.92
C GLU A 291 -121.26 -78.22 61.17
N VAL A 292 -120.14 -77.52 60.90
CA VAL A 292 -119.05 -78.05 60.05
C VAL A 292 -118.22 -79.17 60.69
N ALA A 293 -118.19 -79.26 62.02
CA ALA A 293 -117.51 -80.37 62.72
C ALA A 293 -118.08 -81.75 62.32
N ALA A 294 -119.31 -81.81 61.82
CA ALA A 294 -119.93 -83.03 61.33
C ALA A 294 -119.38 -83.57 60.00
N ALA A 295 -118.62 -82.76 59.22
CA ALA A 295 -118.34 -83.07 57.80
C ALA A 295 -116.87 -83.40 57.44
N ARG A 296 -115.87 -83.08 58.28
CA ARG A 296 -114.45 -83.09 57.84
C ARG A 296 -113.75 -84.47 57.84
N VAL A 297 -114.41 -85.53 58.31
CA VAL A 297 -113.77 -86.83 58.56
C VAL A 297 -113.40 -87.61 57.26
N GLU A 298 -113.85 -87.17 56.08
CA GLU A 298 -113.92 -88.05 54.89
C GLU A 298 -112.79 -87.95 53.82
N VAL A 299 -111.91 -86.94 53.79
CA VAL A 299 -111.21 -86.56 52.52
C VAL A 299 -109.69 -86.86 52.40
N LEU A 300 -108.94 -87.05 53.49
CA LEU A 300 -107.47 -86.81 53.51
C LEU A 300 -106.51 -87.80 52.78
N ALA A 301 -106.97 -88.78 52.01
CA ALA A 301 -106.20 -90.01 51.75
C ALA A 301 -105.41 -90.16 50.41
N ALA A 302 -105.22 -89.12 49.58
CA ALA A 302 -105.10 -89.35 48.12
C ALA A 302 -103.83 -88.92 47.30
N ASN A 303 -102.82 -88.18 47.81
CA ASN A 303 -102.09 -87.21 46.93
C ASN A 303 -100.55 -87.32 46.68
N GLU A 304 -99.81 -88.34 47.15
CA GLU A 304 -98.33 -88.20 47.36
C GLU A 304 -97.35 -88.62 46.21
N ALA A 305 -97.79 -88.94 44.98
CA ALA A 305 -97.03 -89.88 44.11
C ALA A 305 -96.18 -89.37 42.88
N ALA A 306 -95.91 -88.08 42.65
CA ALA A 306 -95.72 -87.57 41.25
C ALA A 306 -94.33 -87.07 40.70
N ILE A 307 -93.21 -86.99 41.43
CA ILE A 307 -92.22 -85.88 41.17
C ILE A 307 -90.88 -86.14 40.40
N GLU A 308 -90.30 -87.35 40.29
CA GLU A 308 -88.80 -87.47 40.21
C GLU A 308 -88.01 -87.27 38.88
N ARG A 309 -88.61 -87.18 37.67
CA ARG A 309 -87.92 -87.58 36.40
C ARG A 309 -86.95 -86.62 35.64
N LYS A 310 -86.49 -85.46 36.16
CA LYS A 310 -86.16 -84.29 35.29
C LYS A 310 -84.71 -83.75 35.09
N ARG A 311 -83.59 -84.45 35.38
CA ARG A 311 -82.28 -83.78 35.71
C ARG A 311 -81.02 -83.88 34.79
N ALA A 312 -80.94 -84.57 33.65
CA ALA A 312 -79.64 -85.11 33.14
C ALA A 312 -78.85 -84.47 31.95
N ALA A 313 -79.23 -83.35 31.32
CA ALA A 313 -78.83 -83.08 29.91
C ALA A 313 -77.94 -81.85 29.56
N ARG A 314 -76.87 -81.48 30.31
CA ARG A 314 -76.31 -80.10 30.22
C ARG A 314 -74.77 -79.88 30.19
N GLN A 315 -73.94 -80.77 29.64
CA GLN A 315 -72.47 -80.76 29.94
C GLN A 315 -71.45 -80.84 28.76
N ALA A 316 -71.80 -80.64 27.49
CA ALA A 316 -70.94 -81.04 26.35
C ALA A 316 -70.36 -79.94 25.42
N GLU A 317 -70.60 -78.63 25.63
CA GLU A 317 -70.41 -77.60 24.57
C GLU A 317 -69.16 -76.68 24.69
N ILE A 318 -68.22 -76.91 25.61
CA ILE A 318 -67.30 -75.83 26.08
C ILE A 318 -65.88 -75.80 25.43
N ASP A 319 -65.37 -76.90 24.87
CA ASP A 319 -63.90 -77.09 24.74
C ASP A 319 -63.21 -76.66 23.41
N ALA A 320 -63.87 -75.92 22.51
CA ALA A 320 -63.44 -75.86 21.08
C ALA A 320 -62.80 -74.54 20.55
N VAL A 321 -62.49 -73.54 21.37
CA VAL A 321 -62.28 -72.14 20.87
C VAL A 321 -60.85 -71.56 21.01
N GLN A 322 -59.88 -72.28 21.61
CA GLN A 322 -58.63 -71.66 22.09
C GLN A 322 -57.39 -71.62 21.16
N GLU A 323 -57.41 -72.18 19.93
CA GLU A 323 -56.18 -72.40 19.14
C GLU A 323 -55.82 -71.36 18.03
N LEU A 324 -56.57 -70.27 17.83
CA LEU A 324 -56.46 -69.45 16.61
C LEU A 324 -55.56 -68.18 16.68
N ILE A 325 -54.90 -67.87 17.81
CA ILE A 325 -54.35 -66.52 18.07
C ILE A 325 -52.81 -66.37 17.89
N GLU A 326 -52.01 -67.43 17.94
CA GLU A 326 -50.55 -67.32 18.18
C GLU A 326 -49.63 -67.05 16.95
N TYR A 327 -50.17 -66.88 15.73
CA TYR A 327 -49.36 -66.91 14.49
C TYR A 327 -48.88 -65.54 13.96
N GLN A 328 -49.53 -64.42 14.30
CA GLN A 328 -49.36 -63.16 13.56
C GLN A 328 -48.40 -62.11 14.16
N GLU A 329 -47.83 -62.33 15.36
CA GLU A 329 -46.97 -61.33 16.03
C GLU A 329 -45.47 -61.45 15.73
N LYS A 330 -45.03 -62.45 14.96
CA LYS A 330 -43.60 -62.86 14.85
C LYS A 330 -42.86 -62.41 13.58
N LYS A 331 -43.42 -61.54 12.73
CA LYS A 331 -42.85 -61.22 11.39
C LYS A 331 -42.44 -59.76 11.13
N ASP A 332 -43.01 -58.78 11.83
CA ASP A 332 -42.87 -57.36 11.45
C ASP A 332 -41.79 -56.57 12.25
N ALA A 333 -41.03 -57.25 13.11
CA ALA A 333 -40.00 -56.64 13.96
C ALA A 333 -38.58 -56.60 13.35
N GLU A 334 -38.33 -57.28 12.23
CA GLU A 334 -36.96 -57.58 11.76
C GLU A 334 -36.36 -56.57 10.76
N LEU A 335 -37.15 -55.62 10.24
CA LEU A 335 -36.80 -54.84 9.04
C LEU A 335 -36.44 -53.34 9.25
N LYS A 336 -36.13 -52.89 10.48
CA LYS A 336 -35.85 -51.46 10.77
C LYS A 336 -34.54 -51.12 11.48
N GLU A 337 -33.66 -52.09 11.75
CA GLU A 337 -32.46 -51.89 12.58
C GLU A 337 -31.11 -51.94 11.81
N ARG A 338 -31.12 -52.06 10.47
CA ARG A 338 -29.89 -52.30 9.67
C ARG A 338 -29.42 -51.18 8.75
N GLU A 339 -30.26 -50.21 8.35
CA GLU A 339 -29.87 -49.23 7.32
C GLU A 339 -29.21 -47.96 7.88
N ASP A 340 -29.45 -47.60 9.15
CA ASP A 340 -28.98 -46.33 9.73
C ASP A 340 -27.54 -46.34 10.29
N ARG A 341 -26.78 -47.44 10.15
CA ARG A 341 -25.48 -47.63 10.83
C ARG A 341 -24.22 -47.49 9.95
N GLU A 342 -24.32 -47.41 8.62
CA GLU A 342 -23.13 -47.38 7.73
C GLU A 342 -22.79 -46.00 7.10
N ALA A 343 -23.67 -44.99 7.23
CA ALA A 343 -23.45 -43.66 6.64
C ALA A 343 -22.32 -42.82 7.31
N ALA A 344 -21.75 -43.27 8.43
CA ALA A 344 -20.81 -42.49 9.24
C ALA A 344 -19.32 -42.61 8.84
N LEU A 345 -18.96 -43.50 7.89
CA LEU A 345 -17.55 -43.92 7.67
C LEU A 345 -16.80 -43.23 6.52
N GLN A 346 -17.36 -42.19 5.89
CA GLN A 346 -16.74 -41.55 4.70
C GLN A 346 -16.16 -40.13 4.91
N LEU A 347 -16.24 -39.56 6.12
CA LEU A 347 -15.86 -38.15 6.37
C LEU A 347 -14.52 -37.93 7.08
N LEU A 348 -13.78 -38.98 7.45
CA LEU A 348 -12.52 -38.91 8.21
C LEU A 348 -11.26 -39.37 7.43
N LYS A 349 -11.30 -39.35 6.09
CA LYS A 349 -10.16 -39.75 5.23
C LYS A 349 -9.74 -38.70 4.19
N LYS A 350 -9.99 -37.41 4.46
CA LYS A 350 -9.68 -36.29 3.54
C LYS A 350 -8.80 -35.18 4.13
N GLU A 351 -8.17 -35.41 5.29
CA GLU A 351 -7.58 -34.33 6.10
C GLU A 351 -6.09 -34.51 6.50
N GLN A 352 -5.34 -35.47 5.94
CA GLN A 352 -3.98 -35.79 6.44
C GLN A 352 -2.80 -35.80 5.45
N GLN A 353 -2.96 -35.48 4.17
CA GLN A 353 -1.81 -35.41 3.23
C GLN A 353 -1.60 -34.05 2.55
N ALA A 354 -2.00 -32.98 3.25
CA ALA A 354 -1.53 -31.61 3.01
C ALA A 354 -0.09 -31.38 3.54
N ARG A 355 0.81 -32.38 3.48
CA ARG A 355 2.10 -32.34 4.20
C ARG A 355 3.28 -33.11 3.59
N LEU A 356 3.44 -33.03 2.26
CA LEU A 356 4.71 -33.35 1.58
C LEU A 356 5.07 -32.29 0.53
N LEU A 357 4.88 -31.03 0.92
CA LEU A 357 5.22 -29.81 0.15
C LEU A 357 6.51 -29.19 0.75
N ALA A 358 7.55 -30.01 0.95
CA ALA A 358 8.66 -29.66 1.85
C ALA A 358 10.05 -30.28 1.52
N SER A 359 10.25 -30.93 0.36
CA SER A 359 11.56 -31.53 0.04
C SER A 359 11.84 -31.61 -1.46
N GLN A 360 12.92 -30.93 -1.89
CA GLN A 360 13.54 -30.85 -3.22
C GLN A 360 13.12 -29.62 -4.06
N GLU A 361 13.78 -28.46 -3.90
CA GLU A 361 15.17 -28.11 -4.29
C GLU A 361 15.30 -27.71 -5.77
N ARG A 362 15.08 -26.41 -6.00
CA ARG A 362 15.64 -25.65 -7.13
C ARG A 362 16.67 -24.65 -6.61
N ILE A 363 17.82 -25.13 -6.15
CA ILE A 363 19.04 -24.32 -5.91
C ILE A 363 20.27 -25.17 -6.26
N MET A 364 20.52 -25.42 -7.55
CA MET A 364 21.81 -25.92 -8.05
C MET A 364 21.97 -25.51 -9.53
N ASP A 365 22.64 -24.38 -9.78
CA ASP A 365 23.14 -24.01 -11.11
C ASP A 365 24.44 -23.19 -10.98
N ASN A 366 25.57 -23.87 -11.21
CA ASN A 366 26.87 -23.39 -11.73
C ASN A 366 27.67 -22.27 -11.01
N GLN A 367 28.92 -22.60 -10.59
CA GLN A 367 30.11 -21.76 -10.84
C GLN A 367 31.49 -22.42 -10.56
N ASN A 368 32.11 -22.94 -11.63
CA ASN A 368 33.51 -22.73 -12.02
C ASN A 368 34.67 -22.87 -11.00
N GLU A 369 34.98 -24.10 -10.59
CA GLU A 369 36.26 -24.47 -9.96
C GLU A 369 37.41 -24.72 -11.00
N ILE A 370 37.56 -23.83 -12.00
CA ILE A 370 38.56 -24.03 -13.10
C ILE A 370 39.41 -22.77 -13.35
N GLU A 371 40.17 -22.33 -12.34
CA GLU A 371 41.22 -21.29 -12.53
C GLU A 371 42.56 -21.57 -11.81
N ASP A 372 42.68 -22.65 -11.02
CA ASP A 372 43.82 -22.90 -10.10
C ASP A 372 45.03 -23.68 -10.67
N LEU A 373 45.15 -23.87 -11.99
CA LEU A 373 46.18 -24.75 -12.61
C LEU A 373 47.10 -24.07 -13.64
N ARG A 374 47.82 -22.99 -13.27
CA ARG A 374 48.88 -22.38 -14.11
C ARG A 374 50.22 -21.99 -13.43
N ALA A 375 50.39 -22.16 -12.12
CA ALA A 375 51.38 -21.39 -11.36
C ALA A 375 52.75 -22.04 -11.01
N ARG A 376 53.23 -23.13 -11.67
CA ARG A 376 54.37 -23.93 -11.11
C ARG A 376 55.48 -24.48 -12.07
N ARG A 377 55.96 -23.75 -13.10
CA ARG A 377 57.15 -24.18 -13.91
C ARG A 377 58.01 -23.04 -14.49
N ALA A 378 58.74 -22.28 -13.66
CA ALA A 378 59.52 -21.11 -14.14
C ALA A 378 60.80 -20.75 -13.34
N PHE A 379 61.59 -21.71 -12.81
CA PHE A 379 62.60 -21.41 -11.76
C PHE A 379 64.00 -22.08 -11.88
N GLU A 380 64.47 -22.56 -13.05
CA GLU A 380 65.60 -23.53 -13.06
C GLU A 380 66.79 -23.30 -14.04
N GLU A 381 67.04 -22.07 -14.54
CA GLU A 381 67.99 -21.87 -15.67
C GLU A 381 69.31 -21.09 -15.43
N GLU A 382 69.61 -20.55 -14.24
CA GLU A 382 70.63 -19.47 -14.09
C GLU A 382 72.10 -19.85 -13.72
N GLU A 383 72.46 -21.09 -13.35
CA GLU A 383 73.71 -21.35 -12.59
C GLU A 383 74.88 -22.05 -13.34
N ARG A 384 75.56 -21.43 -14.36
CA ARG A 384 76.69 -22.12 -15.06
C ARG A 384 77.94 -21.34 -15.57
N ARG A 385 78.45 -20.47 -14.70
CA ARG A 385 79.82 -19.88 -14.56
C ARG A 385 81.07 -20.69 -15.06
N GLN A 386 82.33 -20.19 -15.16
CA GLN A 386 82.99 -18.85 -15.30
C GLN A 386 84.57 -18.89 -15.20
N ARG A 387 85.27 -20.03 -15.40
CA ARG A 387 86.31 -20.46 -14.41
C ARG A 387 87.86 -20.33 -14.64
N ALA A 388 88.47 -19.91 -15.77
CA ALA A 388 89.96 -19.98 -15.94
C ALA A 388 90.62 -18.93 -16.90
N LYS A 389 91.93 -18.59 -16.73
CA LYS A 389 92.72 -17.77 -17.70
C LYS A 389 94.29 -17.90 -17.74
N GLU A 390 95.08 -16.83 -17.53
CA GLU A 390 96.37 -16.50 -18.21
C GLU A 390 97.74 -16.92 -17.56
N ARG A 391 98.88 -16.72 -18.30
CA ARG A 391 100.31 -16.79 -17.85
C ARG A 391 101.27 -15.83 -18.62
N ALA A 392 102.56 -15.72 -18.22
CA ALA A 392 103.54 -14.64 -18.58
C ALA A 392 104.92 -15.10 -19.18
N LYS A 393 105.87 -14.17 -19.46
CA LYS A 393 107.12 -14.34 -20.28
C LYS A 393 108.26 -13.31 -19.96
N GLU A 394 109.55 -13.63 -20.18
CA GLU A 394 110.69 -12.70 -20.48
C GLU A 394 111.95 -13.48 -20.97
N GLU A 395 112.96 -12.80 -21.56
CA GLU A 395 114.41 -12.76 -21.18
C GLU A 395 115.30 -11.99 -22.23
N GLN A 396 116.60 -11.78 -21.90
CA GLN A 396 117.79 -11.75 -22.81
C GLN A 396 118.08 -10.59 -23.83
N ARG A 397 118.67 -9.44 -23.43
CA ARG A 397 119.14 -8.32 -24.35
C ARG A 397 120.32 -7.47 -23.76
N LYS A 398 121.50 -7.22 -24.43
CA LYS A 398 122.58 -6.29 -23.90
C LYS A 398 123.60 -5.50 -24.79
N LYS A 399 124.18 -5.95 -25.93
CA LYS A 399 125.53 -5.48 -26.39
C LYS A 399 125.66 -4.27 -27.35
N GLU A 400 124.62 -3.77 -28.01
CA GLU A 400 124.72 -2.82 -29.15
C GLU A 400 125.05 -1.34 -28.78
N GLN A 401 126.17 -1.06 -28.09
CA GLN A 401 126.24 0.13 -27.20
C GLN A 401 127.29 1.24 -27.42
N LYS A 402 128.47 1.02 -28.04
CA LYS A 402 129.59 2.02 -28.00
C LYS A 402 129.76 2.93 -29.21
N GLU A 403 129.81 2.44 -30.44
CA GLU A 403 129.88 3.30 -31.65
C GLU A 403 128.61 4.16 -31.81
N LEU A 404 127.52 3.65 -31.23
CA LEU A 404 126.32 4.44 -30.98
C LEU A 404 126.64 5.79 -30.28
N ASN A 405 127.73 5.97 -29.50
CA ASN A 405 127.97 7.16 -28.69
C ASN A 405 128.40 8.45 -29.43
N GLU A 406 129.27 8.39 -30.44
CA GLU A 406 129.68 9.62 -31.15
C GLU A 406 128.66 10.00 -32.21
N TYR A 407 128.07 9.01 -32.88
CA TYR A 407 126.86 9.20 -33.68
C TYR A 407 125.71 9.75 -32.81
N ARG A 408 125.54 9.26 -31.56
CA ARG A 408 124.61 9.85 -30.56
C ARG A 408 124.95 11.31 -30.22
N LYS A 409 126.20 11.78 -30.23
CA LYS A 409 126.52 13.19 -29.94
C LYS A 409 126.08 14.13 -31.06
N TRP A 410 126.47 13.85 -32.30
CA TRP A 410 126.04 14.65 -33.44
C TRP A 410 124.53 14.50 -33.69
N GLN A 411 123.97 13.30 -33.50
CA GLN A 411 122.53 13.07 -33.46
C GLN A 411 121.87 13.80 -32.28
N ALA A 412 122.52 13.97 -31.13
CA ALA A 412 121.97 14.69 -29.99
C ALA A 412 121.88 16.18 -30.29
N ASP A 413 122.91 16.83 -30.86
CA ASP A 413 122.86 18.26 -31.18
C ASP A 413 121.85 18.54 -32.31
N GLN A 414 121.79 17.68 -33.33
CA GLN A 414 120.77 17.75 -34.40
C GLN A 414 119.37 17.38 -33.91
N ARG A 415 119.23 16.51 -32.90
CA ARG A 415 117.97 16.33 -32.17
C ARG A 415 117.64 17.59 -31.42
N ARG A 416 118.57 18.17 -30.67
CA ARG A 416 118.36 19.31 -29.78
C ARG A 416 117.78 20.51 -30.53
N MET A 417 118.36 20.90 -31.67
CA MET A 417 117.80 21.96 -32.52
C MET A 417 116.39 21.64 -33.04
N LYS A 418 116.14 20.39 -33.44
CA LYS A 418 114.81 19.94 -33.90
C LYS A 418 113.82 19.75 -32.76
N GLU A 419 114.29 19.51 -31.56
CA GLU A 419 113.54 19.30 -30.32
C GLU A 419 113.21 20.63 -29.66
N GLU A 420 114.06 21.65 -29.81
CA GLU A 420 113.80 23.05 -29.46
C GLU A 420 112.77 23.67 -30.40
N SER A 421 112.95 23.56 -31.73
CA SER A 421 111.95 24.01 -32.71
C SER A 421 110.60 23.28 -32.53
N LYS A 422 110.60 21.96 -32.31
CA LYS A 422 109.37 21.22 -31.96
C LYS A 422 108.83 21.57 -30.58
N ALA A 423 109.66 21.93 -29.61
CA ALA A 423 109.20 22.40 -28.31
C ALA A 423 108.54 23.78 -28.42
N GLU A 424 108.90 24.61 -29.39
CA GLU A 424 108.23 25.87 -29.69
C GLU A 424 106.92 25.66 -30.46
N GLU A 425 106.93 24.80 -31.50
CA GLU A 425 105.71 24.39 -32.21
C GLU A 425 104.70 23.74 -31.25
N THR A 426 105.11 22.77 -30.45
CA THR A 426 104.22 22.12 -29.46
C THR A 426 103.80 23.03 -28.32
N LYS A 427 104.58 24.06 -27.95
CA LYS A 427 104.11 25.12 -27.02
C LYS A 427 103.03 25.97 -27.67
N ALA A 428 103.19 26.36 -28.94
CA ALA A 428 102.19 27.12 -29.68
C ALA A 428 100.89 26.31 -29.86
N GLU A 429 100.99 25.05 -30.28
CA GLU A 429 99.87 24.10 -30.34
C GLU A 429 99.20 23.91 -28.98
N TYR A 430 99.98 23.81 -27.89
CA TYR A 430 99.46 23.71 -26.53
C TYR A 430 98.75 25.00 -26.06
N GLU A 431 99.27 26.17 -26.41
CA GLU A 431 98.60 27.45 -26.14
C GLU A 431 97.31 27.62 -26.94
N GLU A 432 97.29 27.20 -28.21
CA GLU A 432 96.07 27.19 -29.02
C GLU A 432 95.05 26.18 -28.51
N ALA A 433 95.49 24.99 -28.09
CA ALA A 433 94.65 24.00 -27.42
C ALA A 433 94.08 24.55 -26.09
N LEU A 434 94.88 25.27 -25.29
CA LEU A 434 94.40 25.96 -24.08
C LEU A 434 93.39 27.08 -24.39
N LYS A 435 93.62 27.89 -25.44
CA LYS A 435 92.68 28.92 -25.89
C LYS A 435 91.36 28.30 -26.36
N TYR A 436 91.44 27.22 -27.16
CA TYR A 436 90.28 26.45 -27.62
C TYR A 436 89.51 25.83 -26.45
N ASN A 437 90.20 25.15 -25.53
CA ASN A 437 89.60 24.57 -24.33
C ASN A 437 88.91 25.62 -23.45
N ARG A 438 89.52 26.80 -23.24
CA ARG A 438 88.88 27.91 -22.49
C ARG A 438 87.60 28.42 -23.16
N ILE A 439 87.59 28.56 -24.49
CA ILE A 439 86.39 28.95 -25.24
C ILE A 439 85.32 27.86 -25.15
N TRP A 440 85.73 26.60 -25.22
CA TRP A 440 84.85 25.43 -25.10
C TRP A 440 84.24 25.32 -23.69
N GLU A 441 85.05 25.42 -22.64
CA GLU A 441 84.61 25.46 -21.23
C GLU A 441 83.68 26.64 -20.94
N ALA A 442 83.98 27.84 -21.48
CA ALA A 442 83.12 29.01 -21.33
C ALA A 442 81.75 28.79 -21.99
N ARG A 443 81.73 28.21 -23.19
CA ARG A 443 80.50 27.83 -23.90
C ARG A 443 79.73 26.74 -23.16
N GLU A 444 80.40 25.69 -22.70
CA GLU A 444 79.78 24.58 -21.97
C GLU A 444 79.23 25.04 -20.62
N SER A 445 79.92 25.95 -19.92
CA SER A 445 79.45 26.61 -18.70
C SER A 445 78.21 27.47 -18.96
N ALA A 446 78.21 28.28 -20.03
CA ALA A 446 77.05 29.09 -20.42
C ALA A 446 75.84 28.21 -20.78
N GLU A 447 76.05 27.12 -21.52
CA GLU A 447 74.99 26.17 -21.89
C GLU A 447 74.46 25.41 -20.66
N LYS A 448 75.35 24.99 -19.73
CA LYS A 448 74.98 24.43 -18.43
C LYS A 448 74.17 25.42 -17.58
N GLN A 449 74.52 26.71 -17.58
CA GLN A 449 73.74 27.74 -16.88
C GLN A 449 72.38 28.00 -17.53
N ALA A 450 72.32 28.10 -18.85
CA ALA A 450 71.06 28.26 -19.58
C ALA A 450 70.12 27.06 -19.34
N ARG A 451 70.66 25.84 -19.38
CA ARG A 451 69.90 24.61 -19.08
C ARG A 451 69.44 24.52 -17.63
N LYS A 452 70.22 25.03 -16.67
CA LYS A 452 69.80 25.16 -15.26
C LYS A 452 68.64 26.15 -15.12
N LYS A 453 68.76 27.36 -15.69
CA LYS A 453 67.69 28.37 -15.67
C LYS A 453 66.39 27.87 -16.29
N ALA A 454 66.46 27.24 -17.48
CA ALA A 454 65.28 26.64 -18.11
C ALA A 454 64.65 25.51 -17.26
N ALA A 455 65.45 24.74 -16.51
CA ALA A 455 64.95 23.72 -15.59
C ALA A 455 64.34 24.32 -14.31
N GLU A 456 64.87 25.46 -13.82
CA GLU A 456 64.33 26.24 -12.71
C GLU A 456 62.98 26.89 -13.11
N GLU A 457 62.92 27.57 -14.25
CA GLU A 457 61.69 28.13 -14.84
C GLU A 457 60.60 27.06 -15.05
N HIS A 458 60.98 25.89 -15.57
CA HIS A 458 60.05 24.75 -15.74
C HIS A 458 59.59 24.18 -14.38
N ARG A 459 60.48 24.11 -13.38
CA ARG A 459 60.12 23.68 -12.02
C ARG A 459 59.14 24.66 -11.37
N ASP A 460 59.34 25.95 -11.54
CA ASP A 460 58.47 26.98 -10.97
C ASP A 460 57.10 26.99 -11.67
N ALA A 461 57.07 26.82 -13.00
CA ALA A 461 55.83 26.61 -13.75
C ALA A 461 55.05 25.38 -13.27
N LEU A 462 55.72 24.25 -13.03
CA LEU A 462 55.10 23.07 -12.43
C LEU A 462 54.60 23.33 -11.00
N ALA A 463 55.35 24.08 -10.18
CA ALA A 463 54.93 24.42 -8.83
C ALA A 463 53.66 25.30 -8.82
N VAL A 464 53.52 26.22 -9.77
CA VAL A 464 52.27 27.00 -9.97
C VAL A 464 51.12 26.08 -10.41
N GLN A 465 51.33 25.21 -11.40
CA GLN A 465 50.30 24.27 -11.86
C GLN A 465 49.82 23.31 -10.76
N VAL A 466 50.72 22.82 -9.92
CA VAL A 466 50.37 21.98 -8.75
C VAL A 466 49.51 22.76 -7.76
N ARG A 467 49.89 24.00 -7.42
CA ARG A 467 49.09 24.86 -6.52
C ARG A 467 47.71 25.13 -7.09
N GLU A 468 47.59 25.46 -8.38
CA GLU A 468 46.31 25.69 -9.04
C GLU A 468 45.41 24.43 -9.04
N LEU A 469 45.99 23.25 -9.27
CA LEU A 469 45.30 21.97 -9.17
C LEU A 469 44.85 21.63 -7.75
N GLU A 470 45.68 21.90 -6.74
CA GLU A 470 45.33 21.70 -5.33
C GLU A 470 44.23 22.65 -4.87
N ASP A 471 44.31 23.93 -5.24
CA ASP A 471 43.28 24.94 -5.01
C ASP A 471 41.97 24.56 -5.69
N ARG A 472 42.01 24.11 -6.94
CA ARG A 472 40.84 23.61 -7.66
C ARG A 472 40.22 22.41 -6.94
N ARG A 473 41.02 21.40 -6.60
CA ARG A 473 40.58 20.24 -5.79
C ARG A 473 40.02 20.67 -4.42
N ARG A 474 40.53 21.74 -3.81
CA ARG A 474 40.02 22.27 -2.53
C ARG A 474 38.67 22.98 -2.72
N ARG A 475 38.52 23.79 -3.77
CA ARG A 475 37.24 24.42 -4.17
C ARG A 475 36.19 23.36 -4.50
N ASP A 476 36.53 22.37 -5.35
CA ASP A 476 35.62 21.29 -5.75
C ASP A 476 35.16 20.46 -4.54
N ARG A 477 36.05 20.18 -3.57
CA ARG A 477 35.68 19.54 -2.30
C ARG A 477 34.76 20.44 -1.46
N ALA A 478 35.09 21.72 -1.32
CA ALA A 478 34.25 22.68 -0.56
C ALA A 478 32.86 22.84 -1.18
N VAL A 479 32.75 22.87 -2.51
CA VAL A 479 31.48 22.88 -3.25
C VAL A 479 30.69 21.60 -2.96
N LYS A 480 31.29 20.42 -3.11
CA LYS A 480 30.63 19.13 -2.79
C LYS A 480 30.14 19.05 -1.33
N PHE A 481 30.91 19.56 -0.37
CA PHE A 481 30.49 19.61 1.03
C PHE A 481 29.34 20.62 1.24
N ALA A 482 29.39 21.79 0.61
CA ALA A 482 28.33 22.79 0.68
C ALA A 482 27.03 22.33 -0.01
N GLU A 483 27.13 21.62 -1.13
CA GLU A 483 26.02 20.92 -1.79
C GLU A 483 25.43 19.84 -0.88
N GLY A 484 26.29 19.01 -0.26
CA GLY A 484 25.86 18.01 0.72
C GLY A 484 25.19 18.61 1.98
N GLU A 485 25.62 19.79 2.44
CA GLU A 485 24.92 20.52 3.50
C GLU A 485 23.58 21.10 3.04
N LYS A 486 23.51 21.69 1.84
CA LYS A 486 22.25 22.18 1.26
C LYS A 486 21.25 21.04 1.14
N LEU A 487 21.64 19.91 0.55
CA LEU A 487 20.80 18.74 0.38
C LEU A 487 20.29 18.21 1.74
N LYS A 488 21.15 18.17 2.77
CA LYS A 488 20.73 17.82 4.14
C LYS A 488 19.72 18.82 4.74
N ARG A 489 19.88 20.12 4.48
CA ARG A 489 18.94 21.16 4.94
C ARG A 489 17.61 21.08 4.17
N GLU A 490 17.65 20.79 2.88
CA GLU A 490 16.48 20.57 2.02
C GLU A 490 15.70 19.35 2.51
N PHE A 491 16.33 18.18 2.67
CA PHE A 491 15.70 17.00 3.25
C PHE A 491 15.14 17.24 4.66
N ALA A 492 15.85 17.99 5.52
CA ALA A 492 15.35 18.32 6.85
C ALA A 492 14.11 19.25 6.79
N ALA A 493 14.09 20.21 5.86
CA ALA A 493 12.97 21.11 5.65
C ALA A 493 11.76 20.39 5.02
N GLU A 494 11.97 19.50 4.05
CA GLU A 494 10.93 18.65 3.47
C GLU A 494 10.34 17.70 4.51
N ARG A 495 11.19 17.06 5.32
CA ARG A 495 10.73 16.24 6.45
C ARG A 495 9.87 17.06 7.41
N ALA A 496 10.31 18.25 7.82
CA ALA A 496 9.56 19.11 8.73
C ALA A 496 8.21 19.57 8.12
N LYS A 497 8.16 19.83 6.81
CA LYS A 497 6.89 20.10 6.10
C LYS A 497 5.97 18.89 6.13
N LEU A 498 6.47 17.69 5.84
CA LEU A 498 5.67 16.46 5.83
C LEU A 498 5.19 16.05 7.23
N GLU A 499 6.01 16.25 8.26
CA GLU A 499 5.59 16.12 9.67
C GLU A 499 4.48 17.13 10.00
N GLY A 500 4.63 18.40 9.55
CA GLY A 500 3.59 19.42 9.68
C GLY A 500 2.28 19.09 8.97
N ILE A 501 2.33 18.57 7.73
CA ILE A 501 1.17 18.13 6.96
C ILE A 501 0.47 16.95 7.65
N ARG A 502 1.23 15.94 8.11
CA ARG A 502 0.69 14.81 8.88
C ARG A 502 -0.04 15.29 10.12
N ASP A 503 0.58 16.16 10.91
CA ASP A 503 0.02 16.64 12.17
C ASP A 503 -1.17 17.59 11.94
N ALA A 504 -1.20 18.33 10.83
CA ALA A 504 -2.35 19.11 10.39
C ALA A 504 -3.52 18.21 9.94
N MET A 505 -3.26 17.15 9.18
CA MET A 505 -4.28 16.15 8.80
C MET A 505 -4.87 15.49 10.05
N LEU A 506 -4.02 15.04 10.98
CA LEU A 506 -4.45 14.44 12.26
C LEU A 506 -5.35 15.40 13.06
N LYS A 507 -4.96 16.66 13.22
CA LYS A 507 -5.77 17.68 13.90
C LYS A 507 -7.08 17.97 13.17
N GLY A 508 -7.08 18.01 11.83
CA GLY A 508 -8.28 18.19 11.02
C GLY A 508 -9.27 17.03 11.22
N MET A 509 -8.75 15.80 11.33
CA MET A 509 -9.54 14.60 11.59
C MET A 509 -10.07 14.53 13.03
N GLU A 510 -9.27 14.93 14.02
CA GLU A 510 -9.71 15.09 15.42
C GLU A 510 -10.82 16.16 15.51
N ALA A 511 -10.69 17.28 14.80
CA ALA A 511 -11.70 18.34 14.74
C ALA A 511 -13.00 17.92 14.01
N GLN A 512 -12.91 16.96 13.07
CA GLN A 512 -14.08 16.34 12.42
C GLN A 512 -14.77 15.28 13.31
N GLY A 513 -14.24 14.99 14.49
CA GLY A 513 -14.84 14.07 15.47
C GLY A 513 -14.54 12.59 15.22
N TYR A 514 -13.52 12.28 14.42
CA TYR A 514 -13.07 10.91 14.21
C TYR A 514 -12.31 10.37 15.43
N ASP A 515 -12.49 9.09 15.76
CA ASP A 515 -11.91 8.46 16.97
C ASP A 515 -10.36 8.35 16.87
N PRO A 516 -9.62 8.94 17.84
CA PRO A 516 -8.15 8.91 17.87
C PRO A 516 -7.50 7.52 17.82
N ARG A 517 -8.22 6.45 18.17
CA ARG A 517 -7.72 5.06 18.10
C ARG A 517 -7.27 4.67 16.69
N TYR A 518 -7.94 5.19 15.66
CA TYR A 518 -7.66 4.85 14.27
C TYR A 518 -6.49 5.64 13.65
N PHE A 519 -5.94 6.62 14.38
CA PHE A 519 -4.77 7.39 13.92
C PHE A 519 -3.42 6.75 14.28
N SER A 520 -3.41 5.61 14.97
CA SER A 520 -2.20 4.91 15.39
C SER A 520 -1.27 4.61 14.20
N GLU A 521 -1.82 4.09 13.10
CA GLU A 521 -1.07 3.83 11.86
C GLU A 521 -0.49 5.11 11.25
N MET A 522 -1.26 6.21 11.18
CA MET A 522 -0.79 7.50 10.65
C MET A 522 0.33 8.12 11.50
N ARG A 523 0.21 8.06 12.83
CA ARG A 523 1.21 8.57 13.77
C ARG A 523 2.51 7.76 13.74
N ALA A 524 2.43 6.47 13.40
CA ALA A 524 3.57 5.56 13.34
C ALA A 524 4.36 5.56 12.01
N VAL A 525 3.91 6.29 10.97
CA VAL A 525 4.65 6.39 9.70
C VAL A 525 6.01 7.09 9.91
N ASP A 526 7.10 6.35 9.75
CA ASP A 526 8.46 6.91 9.76
C ASP A 526 8.78 7.57 8.41
N LEU A 527 8.63 8.90 8.38
CA LEU A 527 8.91 9.75 7.23
C LEU A 527 10.40 9.75 6.83
N LYS A 528 11.32 9.32 7.72
CA LYS A 528 12.76 9.24 7.42
C LYS A 528 13.10 8.13 6.44
N THR A 529 12.32 7.04 6.42
CA THR A 529 12.55 5.88 5.54
C THR A 529 12.20 6.14 4.08
N TYR A 530 11.32 7.10 3.80
CA TYR A 530 10.77 7.37 2.47
C TYR A 530 11.44 8.54 1.72
N LEU A 531 12.24 9.37 2.42
CA LEU A 531 13.02 10.47 1.84
C LEU A 531 14.48 10.05 1.54
N ARG A 532 14.71 8.81 1.12
CA ARG A 532 16.03 8.15 1.16
C ARG A 532 16.60 7.80 -0.21
#